data_AF-A0A9W6KX45-F1
#
_entry.id   AF-A0A9W6KX45-F1
#
_cell.length_a   1.000
_cell.length_b   1.000
_cell.length_c   1.000
_cell.angle_alpha   90.00
_cell.angle_beta   90.00
_cell.angle_gamma   90.00
#
_symmetry.space_group_name_H-M   'P 1'
#
loop_
_entity.id
_entity.type
_entity.pdbx_description
1 polymer ?
#
loop_
_entity_poly.entity_id
_entity_poly.type
_entity_poly.pdbx_seq_one_letter_code
_entity_poly.pdbx_strand_id
1 'polypeptide(L)'
;MSVVTAKTGVPAADKPRFARGTTPAKALVQLAKEGATGALTVHGEPGGVLFLRDGRVNGCESPAAPSVDRLLTAAEVVDERVWETIPSRPARALVEGGHVTAAEIELCALQALYDAAFFVLSTARAELRFDEGIEHWLGADGTVTADQVCDSVARQRRMLDEVHPSEATDLAPVVPVLRPGLDRVLLSGLQWEIVLHADGRRTPQELAGLLGRSAYAVTLDVRRLAAAGLVTPPSPEEPSTAEEPLSVVPPEPAPTPQEEPPAEPLPHRVPGTFTFEEPAAPRGRRELPAGVSALAVLPGAIDKSPDDSLLKRIRAALQALR
;
A
#
# COMPACT_ATOMS: atom_id res chain seq x y z
N MET A 1 -56.98 -30.73 2.57
CA MET A 1 -56.78 -29.62 1.61
C MET A 1 -56.51 -28.36 2.41
N SER A 2 -55.25 -28.01 2.63
CA SER A 2 -54.86 -26.77 3.31
C SER A 2 -54.10 -25.91 2.33
N VAL A 3 -54.74 -24.83 1.91
CA VAL A 3 -54.14 -23.77 1.09
C VAL A 3 -53.31 -22.91 2.04
N VAL A 4 -51.99 -23.05 1.97
CA VAL A 4 -51.06 -22.12 2.62
C VAL A 4 -50.74 -21.02 1.63
N THR A 5 -51.05 -19.82 2.06
CA THR A 5 -50.90 -18.52 1.44
C THR A 5 -49.50 -18.30 0.87
N ALA A 6 -49.47 -17.89 -0.40
CA ALA A 6 -48.26 -17.46 -1.09
C ALA A 6 -47.65 -16.23 -0.37
N LYS A 7 -46.41 -16.38 0.06
CA LYS A 7 -45.56 -15.31 0.58
C LYS A 7 -45.28 -14.36 -0.58
N THR A 8 -45.84 -13.16 -0.50
CA THR A 8 -45.57 -12.04 -1.42
C THR A 8 -44.07 -11.76 -1.45
N GLY A 9 -43.45 -12.02 -2.61
CA GLY A 9 -42.07 -11.67 -2.87
C GLY A 9 -41.90 -10.15 -2.84
N VAL A 10 -40.93 -9.68 -2.05
CA VAL A 10 -40.38 -8.33 -2.19
C VAL A 10 -39.83 -8.24 -3.62
N PRO A 11 -40.18 -7.22 -4.43
CA PRO A 11 -39.62 -7.07 -5.75
C PRO A 11 -38.10 -6.95 -5.62
N ALA A 12 -37.36 -7.79 -6.34
CA ALA A 12 -35.91 -7.64 -6.46
C ALA A 12 -35.64 -6.22 -6.96
N ALA A 13 -34.96 -5.41 -6.14
CA ALA A 13 -34.50 -4.10 -6.57
C ALA A 13 -33.68 -4.32 -7.86
N ASP A 14 -34.00 -3.56 -8.90
CA ASP A 14 -33.27 -3.65 -10.16
C ASP A 14 -31.83 -3.24 -9.85
N LYS A 15 -30.88 -4.17 -10.03
CA LYS A 15 -29.47 -3.91 -9.68
C LYS A 15 -29.04 -2.59 -10.32
N PRO A 16 -28.40 -1.67 -9.58
CA PRO A 16 -28.01 -0.39 -10.13
C PRO A 16 -27.12 -0.60 -11.36
N ARG A 17 -27.58 -0.06 -12.49
CA ARG A 17 -26.91 -0.19 -13.79
C ARG A 17 -26.12 1.08 -14.07
N PHE A 18 -24.83 0.91 -14.36
CA PHE A 18 -23.97 2.01 -14.78
C PHE A 18 -23.97 2.12 -16.30
N ALA A 19 -24.15 3.33 -16.82
CA ALA A 19 -24.00 3.58 -18.25
C ALA A 19 -22.55 3.30 -18.69
N ARG A 20 -22.35 2.90 -19.94
CA ARG A 20 -21.00 2.72 -20.50
C ARG A 20 -20.20 4.01 -20.35
N GLY A 21 -18.96 3.90 -19.87
CA GLY A 21 -18.07 5.05 -19.65
C GLY A 21 -18.35 5.83 -18.36
N THR A 22 -19.23 5.35 -17.49
CA THR A 22 -19.36 5.90 -16.14
C THR A 22 -18.05 5.68 -15.39
N THR A 23 -17.46 6.76 -14.89
CA THR A 23 -16.24 6.70 -14.06
C THR A 23 -16.58 6.16 -12.67
N PRO A 24 -15.65 5.47 -11.98
CA PRO A 24 -15.86 5.00 -10.60
C PRO A 24 -16.38 6.09 -9.65
N ALA A 25 -15.85 7.31 -9.72
CA ALA A 25 -16.28 8.43 -8.89
C ALA A 25 -17.75 8.83 -9.10
N LYS A 26 -18.21 8.84 -10.36
CA LYS A 26 -19.62 9.13 -10.69
C LYS A 26 -20.56 8.03 -10.18
N ALA A 27 -20.16 6.77 -10.33
CA ALA A 27 -20.92 5.64 -9.82
C ALA A 27 -21.01 5.68 -8.28
N LEU A 28 -19.91 6.01 -7.61
CA LEU A 28 -19.87 6.17 -6.15
C LEU A 28 -20.84 7.27 -5.69
N VAL A 29 -20.81 8.44 -6.32
CA VAL A 29 -21.73 9.56 -5.99
C VAL A 29 -23.19 9.20 -6.28
N GLN A 30 -23.46 8.44 -7.33
CA GLN A 30 -24.81 7.95 -7.63
C GLN A 30 -25.31 7.00 -6.52
N LEU A 31 -24.54 5.97 -6.18
CA LEU A 31 -24.90 5.02 -5.12
C LEU A 31 -25.07 5.71 -3.75
N ALA A 32 -24.24 6.72 -3.47
CA ALA A 32 -24.36 7.52 -2.26
C ALA A 32 -25.69 8.27 -2.17
N LYS A 33 -26.15 8.87 -3.28
CA LYS A 33 -27.45 9.56 -3.35
C LYS A 33 -28.63 8.61 -3.22
N GLU A 34 -28.48 7.38 -3.70
CA GLU A 34 -29.48 6.31 -3.60
C GLU A 34 -29.51 5.68 -2.20
N GLY A 35 -28.57 6.01 -1.31
CA GLY A 35 -28.48 5.42 0.03
C GLY A 35 -28.08 3.94 -0.01
N ALA A 36 -27.33 3.52 -1.03
CA ALA A 36 -27.06 2.11 -1.29
C ALA A 36 -26.18 1.47 -0.20
N THR A 37 -26.44 0.18 0.07
CA THR A 37 -25.63 -0.67 0.95
C THR A 37 -25.17 -1.89 0.17
N GLY A 38 -23.85 -2.08 0.05
CA GLY A 38 -23.27 -3.14 -0.78
C GLY A 38 -21.84 -2.84 -1.23
N ALA A 39 -21.34 -3.63 -2.17
CA ALA A 39 -20.00 -3.50 -2.72
C ALA A 39 -20.02 -3.05 -4.19
N LEU A 40 -19.33 -1.96 -4.51
CA LEU A 40 -19.02 -1.53 -5.87
C LEU A 40 -17.65 -2.08 -6.28
N THR A 41 -17.66 -3.13 -7.10
CA THR A 41 -16.46 -3.65 -7.76
C THR A 41 -16.13 -2.79 -8.98
N VAL A 42 -14.87 -2.36 -9.04
CA VAL A 42 -14.26 -1.62 -10.14
C VAL A 42 -13.23 -2.53 -10.78
N HIS A 43 -13.55 -3.09 -11.93
CA HIS A 43 -12.64 -3.94 -12.69
C HIS A 43 -11.64 -3.08 -13.49
N GLY A 44 -10.42 -3.58 -13.67
CA GLY A 44 -9.35 -2.90 -14.38
C GLY A 44 -8.05 -3.00 -13.61
N GLU A 45 -7.01 -2.35 -14.11
CA GLU A 45 -5.70 -2.30 -13.46
C GLU A 45 -5.51 -0.90 -12.83
N PRO A 46 -5.30 -0.78 -11.51
CA PRO A 46 -5.32 -1.88 -10.51
C PRO A 46 -6.73 -2.26 -10.03
N GLY A 47 -7.76 -1.43 -10.29
CA GLY A 47 -9.13 -1.70 -9.87
C GLY A 47 -9.29 -1.81 -8.35
N GLY A 48 -10.39 -2.43 -7.91
CA GLY A 48 -10.65 -2.74 -6.50
C GLY A 48 -12.14 -2.71 -6.14
N VAL A 49 -12.43 -2.58 -4.85
CA VAL A 49 -13.79 -2.62 -4.31
C VAL A 49 -14.03 -1.48 -3.33
N LEU A 50 -15.15 -0.78 -3.49
CA LEU A 50 -15.66 0.20 -2.52
C LEU A 50 -16.86 -0.42 -1.81
N PHE A 51 -16.89 -0.32 -0.48
CA PHE A 51 -17.99 -0.83 0.33
C PHE A 51 -18.81 0.34 0.85
N LEU A 52 -20.12 0.24 0.70
CA LEU A 52 -21.09 1.24 1.11
C LEU A 52 -22.05 0.71 2.16
N ARG A 53 -22.42 1.58 3.09
CA ARG A 53 -23.47 1.40 4.08
C ARG A 53 -24.29 2.69 4.14
N ASP A 54 -25.56 2.59 3.81
CA ASP A 54 -26.52 3.71 3.78
C ASP A 54 -26.00 4.90 2.96
N GLY A 55 -25.39 4.62 1.81
CA GLY A 55 -24.80 5.61 0.91
C GLY A 55 -23.47 6.20 1.37
N ARG A 56 -22.89 5.72 2.47
CA ARG A 56 -21.58 6.15 2.99
C ARG A 56 -20.53 5.07 2.77
N VAL A 57 -19.29 5.46 2.50
CA VAL A 57 -18.18 4.51 2.31
C VAL A 57 -17.69 4.05 3.67
N ASN A 58 -17.69 2.74 3.90
CA ASN A 58 -17.20 2.13 5.14
C ASN A 58 -15.92 1.28 4.94
N GLY A 59 -15.46 1.15 3.69
CA GLY A 59 -14.21 0.48 3.37
C GLY A 59 -13.87 0.58 1.89
N CYS A 60 -12.60 0.41 1.57
CA CYS A 60 -12.13 0.32 0.20
C CYS A 60 -10.89 -0.56 0.14
N GLU A 61 -10.80 -1.39 -0.89
CA GLU A 61 -9.69 -2.31 -1.12
C GLU A 61 -9.19 -2.18 -2.56
N SER A 62 -7.88 -2.27 -2.73
CA SER A 62 -7.24 -2.34 -4.04
C SER A 62 -5.96 -3.16 -3.91
N PRO A 63 -5.60 -4.01 -4.89
CA PRO A 63 -4.32 -4.70 -4.88
C PRO A 63 -3.12 -3.74 -4.91
N ALA A 64 -3.32 -2.48 -5.29
CA ALA A 64 -2.29 -1.44 -5.34
C ALA A 64 -2.08 -0.69 -4.01
N ALA A 65 -2.83 -1.01 -2.96
CA ALA A 65 -2.73 -0.36 -1.65
C ALA A 65 -2.64 -1.39 -0.51
N PRO A 66 -1.86 -1.13 0.55
CA PRO A 66 -1.85 -1.99 1.72
C PRO A 66 -3.21 -2.07 2.40
N SER A 67 -3.63 -3.30 2.70
CA SER A 67 -4.84 -3.60 3.45
C SER A 67 -4.67 -3.36 4.95
N VAL A 68 -5.77 -3.33 5.70
CA VAL A 68 -5.77 -3.03 7.13
C VAL A 68 -4.95 -4.06 7.94
N ASP A 69 -5.02 -5.34 7.58
CA ASP A 69 -4.17 -6.39 8.14
C ASP A 69 -2.71 -6.05 7.97
N ARG A 70 -2.28 -5.70 6.74
CA ARG A 70 -0.89 -5.34 6.43
C ARG A 70 -0.42 -4.13 7.22
N LEU A 71 -1.27 -3.10 7.37
CA LEU A 71 -0.91 -1.92 8.15
C LEU A 71 -0.73 -2.25 9.64
N LEU A 72 -1.58 -3.11 10.21
CA LEU A 72 -1.52 -3.48 11.62
C LEU A 72 -0.37 -4.44 11.93
N THR A 73 -0.07 -5.38 11.03
CA THR A 73 1.00 -6.37 11.23
C THR A 73 2.37 -5.79 10.92
N ALA A 74 2.52 -4.98 9.86
CA ALA A 74 3.78 -4.30 9.55
C ALA A 74 4.18 -3.25 10.60
N ALA A 75 3.20 -2.64 11.28
CA ALA A 75 3.44 -1.73 12.40
C ALA A 75 3.69 -2.46 13.74
N GLU A 76 3.70 -3.80 13.74
CA GLU A 76 3.79 -4.67 14.94
C GLU A 76 2.73 -4.35 16.02
N VAL A 77 1.60 -3.76 15.59
CA VAL A 77 0.46 -3.45 16.46
C VAL A 77 -0.30 -4.74 16.77
N VAL A 78 -0.44 -5.62 15.79
CA VAL A 78 -1.03 -6.95 15.94
C VAL A 78 -0.03 -8.00 15.46
N ASP A 79 0.19 -9.03 16.26
CA ASP A 79 0.98 -10.20 15.84
C ASP A 79 0.22 -10.98 14.77
N GLU A 80 0.90 -11.37 13.69
CA GLU A 80 0.31 -12.11 12.57
C GLU A 80 -0.47 -13.36 13.04
N ARG A 81 0.02 -14.07 14.06
CA ARG A 81 -0.65 -15.26 14.60
C ARG A 81 -1.96 -14.93 15.29
N VAL A 82 -2.06 -13.76 15.92
CA VAL A 82 -3.33 -13.30 16.51
C VAL A 82 -4.32 -13.01 15.39
N TRP A 83 -3.86 -12.35 14.33
CA TRP A 83 -4.68 -12.01 13.18
C TRP A 83 -5.30 -13.24 12.50
N GLU A 84 -4.50 -14.29 12.26
CA GLU A 84 -4.94 -15.55 11.63
C GLU A 84 -6.04 -16.30 12.41
N THR A 85 -6.17 -16.06 13.72
CA THR A 85 -7.15 -16.76 14.57
C THR A 85 -8.56 -16.18 14.49
N ILE A 86 -8.76 -15.04 13.83
CA ILE A 86 -10.03 -14.30 13.84
C ILE A 86 -10.78 -14.48 12.51
N PRO A 87 -11.87 -15.26 12.47
CA PRO A 87 -12.45 -15.73 11.21
C PRO A 87 -13.39 -14.75 10.51
N SER A 88 -13.93 -13.75 11.21
CA SER A 88 -14.87 -12.77 10.61
C SER A 88 -14.97 -11.48 11.43
N ARG A 89 -15.19 -10.35 10.76
CA ARG A 89 -15.34 -9.02 11.37
C ARG A 89 -14.30 -8.73 12.47
N PRO A 90 -12.99 -8.84 12.14
CA PRO A 90 -11.94 -8.86 13.14
C PRO A 90 -11.81 -7.58 13.96
N ALA A 91 -12.32 -6.44 13.48
CA ALA A 91 -12.23 -5.18 14.23
C ALA A 91 -12.77 -5.32 15.66
N ARG A 92 -13.99 -5.86 15.81
CA ARG A 92 -14.61 -6.00 17.13
C ARG A 92 -13.85 -6.97 18.03
N ALA A 93 -13.46 -8.12 17.48
CA ALA A 93 -12.76 -9.16 18.24
C ALA A 93 -11.38 -8.69 18.73
N LEU A 94 -10.65 -7.92 17.90
CA LEU A 94 -9.35 -7.35 18.28
C LEU A 94 -9.48 -6.29 19.39
N VAL A 95 -10.54 -5.49 19.37
CA VAL A 95 -10.83 -4.53 20.46
C VAL A 95 -11.24 -5.24 21.74
N GLU A 96 -12.18 -6.18 21.66
CA GLU A 96 -12.67 -6.93 22.82
C GLU A 96 -11.56 -7.80 23.44
N GLY A 97 -10.63 -8.31 22.63
CA GLY A 97 -9.44 -9.04 23.05
C GLY A 97 -8.30 -8.16 23.59
N GLY A 98 -8.42 -6.83 23.49
CA GLY A 98 -7.40 -5.88 23.96
C GLY A 98 -6.10 -5.88 23.14
N HIS A 99 -6.13 -6.43 21.92
CA HIS A 99 -4.97 -6.43 21.02
C HIS A 99 -4.73 -5.06 20.40
N VAL A 100 -5.81 -4.31 20.19
CA VAL A 100 -5.81 -2.93 19.67
C VAL A 100 -6.94 -2.14 20.29
N THR A 101 -6.82 -0.83 20.27
CA THR A 101 -7.91 0.08 20.62
C THR A 101 -8.84 0.32 19.43
N ALA A 102 -10.07 0.74 19.71
CA ALA A 102 -11.02 1.12 18.65
C ALA A 102 -10.48 2.26 17.76
N ALA A 103 -9.74 3.21 18.35
CA ALA A 103 -9.13 4.33 17.63
C ALA A 103 -8.00 3.88 16.68
N GLU A 104 -7.20 2.88 17.09
CA GLU A 104 -6.14 2.33 16.25
C GLU A 104 -6.71 1.63 15.01
N ILE A 105 -7.75 0.81 15.18
CA ILE A 105 -8.46 0.22 14.03
C ILE A 105 -9.07 1.28 13.14
N GLU A 106 -9.76 2.28 13.71
CA GLU A 106 -10.42 3.32 12.92
C GLU A 106 -9.40 4.11 12.09
N LEU A 107 -8.23 4.42 12.66
CA LEU A 107 -7.15 5.11 11.95
C LEU A 107 -6.58 4.24 10.82
N CYS A 108 -6.30 2.96 11.08
CA CYS A 108 -5.80 2.04 10.05
C CYS A 108 -6.82 1.81 8.94
N ALA A 109 -8.11 1.65 9.30
CA ALA A 109 -9.19 1.50 8.34
C ALA A 109 -9.35 2.73 7.45
N LEU A 110 -9.28 3.93 8.04
CA LEU A 110 -9.39 5.17 7.28
C LEU A 110 -8.18 5.38 6.36
N GLN A 111 -6.98 5.04 6.83
CA GLN A 111 -5.77 5.08 6.00
C GLN A 111 -5.89 4.13 4.82
N ALA A 112 -6.20 2.84 5.06
CA ALA A 112 -6.37 1.86 3.99
C ALA A 112 -7.48 2.27 3.00
N LEU A 113 -8.59 2.82 3.50
CA LEU A 113 -9.69 3.30 2.68
C LEU A 113 -9.25 4.40 1.71
N TYR A 114 -8.61 5.47 2.19
CA TYR A 114 -8.19 6.56 1.32
C TYR A 114 -7.08 6.16 0.36
N ASP A 115 -6.18 5.28 0.80
CA ASP A 115 -5.08 4.78 -0.01
C ASP A 115 -5.61 3.90 -1.16
N ALA A 116 -6.50 2.95 -0.87
CA ALA A 116 -7.16 2.14 -1.89
C ALA A 116 -8.06 3.00 -2.79
N ALA A 117 -8.82 3.95 -2.23
CA ALA A 117 -9.71 4.80 -3.00
C ALA A 117 -8.98 5.63 -4.05
N PHE A 118 -7.74 6.07 -3.76
CA PHE A 118 -6.90 6.73 -4.76
C PHE A 118 -6.76 5.89 -6.02
N PHE A 119 -6.44 4.59 -5.88
CA PHE A 119 -6.26 3.68 -7.01
C PHE A 119 -7.58 3.27 -7.68
N VAL A 120 -8.58 2.91 -6.87
CA VAL A 120 -9.90 2.51 -7.37
C VAL A 120 -10.54 3.63 -8.18
N LEU A 121 -10.57 4.86 -7.65
CA LEU A 121 -11.16 6.00 -8.35
C LEU A 121 -10.29 6.49 -9.51
N SER A 122 -9.02 6.08 -9.56
CA SER A 122 -8.11 6.39 -10.66
C SER A 122 -8.17 5.40 -11.82
N THR A 123 -8.88 4.28 -11.68
CA THR A 123 -8.93 3.24 -12.70
C THR A 123 -9.60 3.76 -13.98
N ALA A 124 -8.83 3.83 -15.07
CA ALA A 124 -9.32 4.28 -16.37
C ALA A 124 -10.14 3.18 -17.06
N ARG A 125 -11.29 3.55 -17.64
CA ARG A 125 -12.16 2.64 -18.42
C ARG A 125 -12.55 1.35 -17.66
N ALA A 126 -12.90 1.50 -16.39
CA ALA A 126 -13.33 0.38 -15.57
C ALA A 126 -14.72 -0.15 -15.97
N GLU A 127 -14.88 -1.48 -15.91
CA GLU A 127 -16.20 -2.10 -15.80
C GLU A 127 -16.67 -2.04 -14.34
N LEU A 128 -17.93 -1.67 -14.13
CA LEU A 128 -18.47 -1.41 -12.80
C LEU A 128 -19.58 -2.42 -12.49
N ARG A 129 -19.50 -3.05 -11.33
CA ARG A 129 -20.50 -3.99 -10.83
C ARG A 129 -20.84 -3.66 -9.39
N PHE A 130 -22.13 -3.59 -9.08
CA PHE A 130 -22.58 -3.41 -7.70
C PHE A 130 -23.33 -4.65 -7.22
N ASP A 131 -22.95 -5.14 -6.04
CA ASP A 131 -23.64 -6.22 -5.34
C ASP A 131 -24.22 -5.70 -4.03
N GLU A 132 -25.54 -5.72 -3.92
CA GLU A 132 -26.28 -5.33 -2.72
C GLU A 132 -25.96 -6.24 -1.53
N GLY A 133 -25.93 -5.65 -0.34
CA GLY A 133 -25.82 -6.38 0.93
C GLY A 133 -24.44 -6.99 1.22
N ILE A 134 -23.46 -6.81 0.34
CA ILE A 134 -22.07 -7.19 0.61
C ILE A 134 -21.44 -6.14 1.52
N GLU A 135 -20.94 -6.58 2.68
CA GLU A 135 -20.27 -5.73 3.65
C GLU A 135 -18.76 -5.94 3.65
N HIS A 136 -18.02 -4.91 4.09
CA HIS A 136 -16.58 -4.99 4.27
C HIS A 136 -16.22 -5.99 5.38
N TRP A 137 -15.27 -6.90 5.10
CA TRP A 137 -14.91 -8.01 5.99
C TRP A 137 -14.41 -7.56 7.37
N LEU A 138 -13.75 -6.40 7.46
CA LEU A 138 -13.24 -5.83 8.72
C LEU A 138 -14.35 -5.60 9.76
N GLY A 139 -15.55 -5.23 9.32
CA GLY A 139 -16.68 -4.94 10.20
C GLY A 139 -16.49 -3.70 11.08
N ALA A 140 -15.68 -2.73 10.65
CA ALA A 140 -15.55 -1.43 11.33
C ALA A 140 -16.78 -0.55 11.07
N ASP A 141 -17.20 0.22 12.07
CA ASP A 141 -18.39 1.09 11.97
C ASP A 141 -18.10 2.49 11.39
N GLY A 142 -16.82 2.86 11.24
CA GLY A 142 -16.41 4.16 10.70
C GLY A 142 -16.89 4.35 9.25
N THR A 143 -17.48 5.52 8.94
CA THR A 143 -17.96 5.82 7.58
C THR A 143 -17.62 7.24 7.13
N VAL A 144 -17.28 7.40 5.86
CA VAL A 144 -17.02 8.69 5.20
C VAL A 144 -18.00 8.92 4.04
N THR A 145 -18.21 10.18 3.68
CA THR A 145 -19.08 10.51 2.53
C THR A 145 -18.36 10.24 1.21
N ALA A 146 -19.13 9.94 0.16
CA ALA A 146 -18.58 9.83 -1.20
C ALA A 146 -17.85 11.10 -1.65
N ASP A 147 -18.38 12.28 -1.30
CA ASP A 147 -17.76 13.56 -1.65
C ASP A 147 -16.39 13.73 -0.97
N GLN A 148 -16.27 13.37 0.32
CA GLN A 148 -14.96 13.40 1.02
C GLN A 148 -13.92 12.51 0.35
N VAL A 149 -14.32 11.30 -0.10
CA VAL A 149 -13.43 10.38 -0.81
C VAL A 149 -13.01 10.96 -2.15
N CYS A 150 -13.98 11.40 -2.97
CA CYS A 150 -13.72 12.01 -4.27
C CYS A 150 -12.81 13.25 -4.17
N ASP A 151 -13.08 14.14 -3.21
CA ASP A 151 -12.30 15.35 -3.00
C ASP A 151 -10.88 15.04 -2.54
N SER A 152 -10.71 14.00 -1.70
CA SER A 152 -9.38 13.55 -1.26
C SER A 152 -8.55 13.06 -2.44
N VAL A 153 -9.11 12.17 -3.26
CA VAL A 153 -8.42 11.65 -4.45
C VAL A 153 -8.10 12.76 -5.45
N ALA A 154 -9.02 13.71 -5.65
CA ALA A 154 -8.76 14.86 -6.51
C ALA A 154 -7.63 15.76 -5.98
N ARG A 155 -7.55 15.99 -4.65
CA ARG A 155 -6.44 16.71 -4.02
C ARG A 155 -5.12 15.95 -4.17
N GLN A 156 -5.12 14.66 -3.90
CA GLN A 156 -3.95 13.79 -3.98
C GLN A 156 -3.33 13.79 -5.38
N ARG A 157 -4.16 13.67 -6.42
CA ARG A 157 -3.73 13.76 -7.83
C ARG A 157 -3.07 15.11 -8.14
N ARG A 158 -3.73 16.22 -7.79
CA ARG A 158 -3.16 17.56 -8.00
C ARG A 158 -1.80 17.70 -7.32
N MET A 159 -1.66 17.21 -6.09
CA MET A 159 -0.41 17.27 -5.35
C MET A 159 0.71 16.47 -6.04
N LEU A 160 0.42 15.29 -6.58
CA LEU A 160 1.40 14.50 -7.32
C LEU A 160 1.87 15.24 -8.58
N ASP A 161 0.94 15.84 -9.32
CA ASP A 161 1.25 16.58 -10.55
C ASP A 161 2.04 17.86 -10.29
N GLU A 162 1.74 18.55 -9.19
CA GLU A 162 2.49 19.73 -8.73
C GLU A 162 3.94 19.40 -8.34
N VAL A 163 4.19 18.23 -7.72
CA VAL A 163 5.52 17.81 -7.30
C VAL A 163 6.38 17.36 -8.48
N HIS A 164 5.84 16.46 -9.32
CA HIS A 164 6.54 15.94 -10.49
C HIS A 164 5.52 15.35 -11.47
N PRO A 165 5.27 15.97 -12.64
CA PRO A 165 4.23 15.51 -13.56
C PRO A 165 4.69 14.29 -14.38
N SER A 166 4.70 13.12 -13.75
CA SER A 166 5.10 11.85 -14.36
C SER A 166 4.25 10.69 -13.83
N GLU A 167 3.25 10.27 -14.60
CA GLU A 167 2.47 9.06 -14.30
C GLU A 167 3.32 7.78 -14.41
N ALA A 168 4.34 7.77 -15.28
CA ALA A 168 5.22 6.64 -15.45
C ALA A 168 6.00 6.32 -14.16
N THR A 169 6.37 7.34 -13.39
CA THR A 169 7.09 7.19 -12.11
C THR A 169 6.24 6.49 -11.05
N ASP A 170 4.91 6.55 -11.15
CA ASP A 170 4.01 5.94 -10.16
C ASP A 170 3.90 4.42 -10.32
N LEU A 171 4.22 3.89 -11.49
CA LEU A 171 4.05 2.48 -11.84
C LEU A 171 5.37 1.78 -12.16
N ALA A 172 6.44 2.54 -12.41
CA ALA A 172 7.73 1.99 -12.75
C ALA A 172 8.49 1.54 -11.50
N PRO A 173 9.32 0.48 -11.59
CA PRO A 173 10.27 0.15 -10.54
C PRO A 173 11.16 1.33 -10.16
N VAL A 174 11.50 1.45 -8.88
CA VAL A 174 12.30 2.57 -8.38
C VAL A 174 13.79 2.21 -8.43
N VAL A 175 14.56 2.94 -9.25
CA VAL A 175 16.02 2.78 -9.37
C VAL A 175 16.71 3.96 -8.67
N PRO A 176 17.60 3.73 -7.69
CA PRO A 176 18.36 4.80 -7.05
C PRO A 176 19.46 5.31 -7.99
N VAL A 177 19.67 6.63 -7.99
CA VAL A 177 20.80 7.26 -8.68
C VAL A 177 22.01 7.19 -7.75
N LEU A 178 23.00 6.34 -8.08
CA LEU A 178 24.16 6.07 -7.21
C LEU A 178 25.14 7.23 -7.10
N ARG A 179 25.17 8.12 -8.10
CA ARG A 179 26.03 9.31 -8.12
C ARG A 179 25.20 10.51 -8.53
N PRO A 180 24.28 10.98 -7.66
CA PRO A 180 23.62 12.25 -7.93
C PRO A 180 24.72 13.32 -7.91
N GLY A 181 24.73 14.23 -8.89
CA GLY A 181 25.73 15.31 -8.98
C GLY A 181 25.56 16.38 -7.89
N LEU A 182 25.27 15.95 -6.66
CA LEU A 182 24.91 16.76 -5.51
C LEU A 182 25.92 16.49 -4.38
N ASP A 183 26.45 17.57 -3.81
CA ASP A 183 27.42 17.47 -2.71
C ASP A 183 26.78 16.97 -1.40
N ARG A 184 25.48 17.26 -1.20
CA ARG A 184 24.71 16.88 -0.01
C ARG A 184 23.25 16.65 -0.35
N VAL A 185 22.65 15.64 0.30
CA VAL A 185 21.24 15.30 0.17
C VAL A 185 20.63 15.20 1.58
N LEU A 186 19.48 15.84 1.79
CA LEU A 186 18.69 15.70 3.02
C LEU A 186 17.44 14.88 2.69
N LEU A 187 17.27 13.76 3.39
CA LEU A 187 16.14 12.85 3.20
C LEU A 187 15.28 12.83 4.46
N SER A 188 13.96 12.78 4.27
CA SER A 188 13.04 12.38 5.34
C SER A 188 13.30 10.92 5.74
N GLY A 189 12.76 10.50 6.89
CA GLY A 189 12.85 9.09 7.30
C GLY A 189 12.24 8.14 6.25
N LEU A 190 11.07 8.50 5.71
CA LEU A 190 10.41 7.71 4.67
C LEU A 190 11.20 7.69 3.36
N GLN A 191 11.75 8.83 2.93
CA GLN A 191 12.60 8.90 1.73
C GLN A 191 13.85 8.03 1.86
N TRP A 192 14.45 8.00 3.05
CA TRP A 192 15.58 7.11 3.34
C TRP A 192 15.17 5.63 3.27
N GLU A 193 14.03 5.25 3.88
CA GLU A 193 13.47 3.90 3.78
C GLU A 193 13.23 3.47 2.33
N ILE A 194 12.68 4.37 1.50
CA ILE A 194 12.45 4.15 0.06
C ILE A 194 13.77 3.91 -0.66
N VAL A 195 14.75 4.79 -0.51
CA VAL A 195 16.05 4.68 -1.21
C VAL A 195 16.79 3.39 -0.81
N LEU A 196 16.71 2.98 0.46
CA LEU A 196 17.32 1.74 0.94
C LEU A 196 16.72 0.48 0.29
N HIS A 197 15.44 0.50 -0.06
CA HIS A 197 14.73 -0.66 -0.63
C HIS A 197 14.50 -0.55 -2.14
N ALA A 198 14.93 0.57 -2.75
CA ALA A 198 14.91 0.78 -4.19
C ALA A 198 15.96 -0.11 -4.86
N ASP A 199 15.53 -1.28 -5.31
CA ASP A 199 16.35 -2.31 -5.96
C ASP A 199 16.19 -2.34 -7.48
N GLY A 200 15.46 -1.38 -8.05
CA GLY A 200 15.11 -1.35 -9.47
C GLY A 200 14.10 -2.40 -9.90
N ARG A 201 13.52 -3.17 -8.96
CA ARG A 201 12.50 -4.19 -9.24
C ARG A 201 11.16 -3.83 -8.64
N ARG A 202 11.14 -3.21 -7.45
CA ARG A 202 9.90 -2.83 -6.76
C ARG A 202 9.35 -1.50 -7.25
N THR A 203 8.05 -1.50 -7.55
CA THR A 203 7.21 -0.32 -7.78
C THR A 203 6.92 0.43 -6.46
N PRO A 204 6.43 1.68 -6.52
CA PRO A 204 6.02 2.41 -5.32
C PRO A 204 4.99 1.66 -4.45
N GLN A 205 4.05 0.94 -5.07
CA GLN A 205 3.02 0.16 -4.38
C GLN A 205 3.60 -1.05 -3.65
N GLU A 206 4.54 -1.77 -4.29
CA GLU A 206 5.24 -2.89 -3.66
C GLU A 206 6.14 -2.42 -2.51
N LEU A 207 6.80 -1.25 -2.67
CA LEU A 207 7.54 -0.63 -1.58
C LEU A 207 6.61 -0.24 -0.42
N ALA A 208 5.44 0.31 -0.70
CA ALA A 208 4.47 0.65 0.34
C ALA A 208 4.00 -0.57 1.13
N GLY A 209 3.71 -1.68 0.44
CA GLY A 209 3.38 -2.95 1.07
C GLY A 209 4.52 -3.51 1.93
N LEU A 210 5.76 -3.43 1.44
CA LEU A 210 6.95 -3.86 2.19
C LEU A 210 7.19 -3.01 3.44
N LEU A 211 7.04 -1.69 3.33
CA LEU A 211 7.34 -0.74 4.40
C LEU A 211 6.18 -0.57 5.38
N GLY A 212 5.00 -1.12 5.11
CA GLY A 212 3.80 -0.88 5.92
C GLY A 212 3.34 0.57 5.89
N ARG A 213 3.53 1.26 4.75
CA ARG A 213 3.23 2.69 4.57
C ARG A 213 2.08 2.88 3.59
N SER A 214 1.44 4.04 3.59
CA SER A 214 0.49 4.40 2.54
C SER A 214 1.18 4.40 1.17
N ALA A 215 0.58 3.72 0.19
CA ALA A 215 1.02 3.70 -1.20
C ALA A 215 0.98 5.08 -1.83
N TYR A 216 -0.01 5.94 -1.52
CA TYR A 216 0.00 7.34 -1.90
C TYR A 216 1.21 8.08 -1.32
N ALA A 217 1.49 7.94 -0.03
CA ALA A 217 2.61 8.62 0.62
C ALA A 217 3.97 8.20 0.02
N VAL A 218 4.15 6.90 -0.23
CA VAL A 218 5.34 6.37 -0.90
C VAL A 218 5.44 6.89 -2.33
N THR A 219 4.34 6.89 -3.10
CA THR A 219 4.32 7.43 -4.47
C THR A 219 4.68 8.91 -4.50
N LEU A 220 4.15 9.70 -3.55
CA LEU A 220 4.47 11.11 -3.43
C LEU A 220 5.97 11.34 -3.13
N ASP A 221 6.55 10.57 -2.20
CA ASP A 221 7.98 10.68 -1.89
C ASP A 221 8.87 10.16 -3.01
N VAL A 222 8.46 9.14 -3.77
CA VAL A 222 9.15 8.71 -5.00
C VAL A 222 9.12 9.84 -6.04
N ARG A 223 7.99 10.53 -6.25
CA ARG A 223 7.92 11.71 -7.12
C ARG A 223 8.84 12.84 -6.65
N ARG A 224 8.93 13.09 -5.34
CA ARG A 224 9.87 14.09 -4.77
C ARG A 224 11.34 13.69 -5.00
N LEU A 225 11.68 12.42 -4.78
CA LEU A 225 13.02 11.89 -5.02
C LEU A 225 13.38 11.96 -6.51
N ALA A 226 12.43 11.68 -7.41
CA ALA A 226 12.63 11.78 -8.85
C ALA A 226 12.84 13.23 -9.29
N ALA A 227 12.04 14.17 -8.79
CA ALA A 227 12.23 15.60 -9.03
C ALA A 227 13.60 16.11 -8.54
N ALA A 228 14.14 15.52 -7.47
CA ALA A 228 15.47 15.81 -6.96
C ALA A 228 16.62 15.08 -7.70
N GLY A 229 16.30 14.24 -8.71
CA GLY A 229 17.29 13.45 -9.45
C GLY A 229 17.95 12.34 -8.63
N LEU A 230 17.28 11.86 -7.58
CA LEU A 230 17.79 10.84 -6.66
C LEU A 230 17.30 9.43 -6.98
N VAL A 231 16.17 9.33 -7.68
CA VAL A 231 15.67 8.08 -8.25
C VAL A 231 15.22 8.32 -9.69
N THR A 232 15.19 7.26 -10.47
CA THR A 232 14.69 7.27 -11.85
C THR A 232 13.86 6.02 -12.08
N PRO A 233 12.86 6.06 -12.99
CA PRO A 233 12.37 4.81 -13.58
C PRO A 233 13.52 4.09 -14.29
N PRO A 234 13.48 2.75 -14.41
CA PRO A 234 14.44 2.02 -15.24
C PRO A 234 14.45 2.61 -16.64
N SER A 235 15.64 2.79 -17.20
CA SER A 235 15.75 3.07 -18.63
C SER A 235 15.08 1.92 -19.36
N PRO A 236 14.26 2.17 -20.40
CA PRO A 236 13.94 1.13 -21.35
C PRO A 236 15.29 0.73 -21.97
N GLU A 237 15.88 -0.36 -21.49
CA GLU A 237 16.99 -0.96 -22.19
C GLU A 237 16.45 -1.37 -23.56
N GLU A 238 17.04 -0.81 -24.63
CA GLU A 238 17.19 -1.57 -25.88
C GLU A 238 17.67 -2.95 -25.47
N PRO A 239 17.05 -4.03 -25.94
CA PRO A 239 17.31 -5.38 -25.45
C PRO A 239 18.82 -5.56 -25.38
N SER A 240 19.33 -5.63 -24.15
CA SER A 240 20.70 -6.01 -23.88
C SER A 240 20.93 -7.25 -24.72
N THR A 241 21.79 -7.12 -25.75
CA THR A 241 22.19 -8.25 -26.57
C THR A 241 22.54 -9.32 -25.57
N ALA A 242 21.69 -10.36 -25.55
CA ALA A 242 21.94 -11.56 -24.78
C ALA A 242 23.44 -11.82 -24.89
N GLU A 243 24.11 -12.03 -23.76
CA GLU A 243 25.40 -12.69 -23.76
C GLU A 243 25.27 -13.83 -24.77
N GLU A 244 25.87 -13.62 -25.96
CA GLU A 244 25.94 -14.67 -26.95
C GLU A 244 26.55 -15.83 -26.18
N PRO A 245 25.89 -17.00 -26.12
CA PRO A 245 26.52 -18.15 -25.51
C PRO A 245 27.83 -18.30 -26.27
N LEU A 246 28.95 -18.09 -25.56
CA LEU A 246 30.29 -18.22 -26.11
C LEU A 246 30.28 -19.47 -26.98
N SER A 247 30.36 -19.26 -28.29
CA SER A 247 30.40 -20.34 -29.26
C SER A 247 31.55 -21.23 -28.83
N VAL A 248 31.22 -22.42 -28.35
CA VAL A 248 32.20 -23.44 -28.02
C VAL A 248 32.84 -23.84 -29.35
N VAL A 249 33.94 -23.17 -29.68
CA VAL A 249 34.85 -23.61 -30.73
C VAL A 249 35.32 -25.01 -30.32
N PRO A 250 35.16 -26.05 -31.16
CA PRO A 250 35.67 -27.38 -30.87
C PRO A 250 37.20 -27.29 -30.66
N PRO A 251 37.78 -27.97 -29.66
CA PRO A 251 39.21 -27.90 -29.42
C PRO A 251 39.99 -28.52 -30.59
N GLU A 252 40.88 -27.72 -31.17
CA GLU A 252 41.94 -28.18 -32.08
C GLU A 252 42.94 -29.07 -31.30
N PRO A 253 43.47 -30.17 -31.87
CA PRO A 253 44.35 -31.08 -31.14
C PRO A 253 45.67 -30.39 -30.75
N ALA A 254 46.05 -30.59 -29.48
CA ALA A 254 47.19 -29.96 -28.84
C ALA A 254 48.56 -30.29 -29.49
N PRO A 255 49.49 -29.33 -29.59
CA PRO A 255 50.91 -29.61 -29.68
C PRO A 255 51.52 -29.91 -28.29
N THR A 256 52.56 -30.73 -28.32
CA THR A 256 53.29 -31.38 -27.20
C THR A 256 53.85 -30.39 -26.16
N PRO A 257 54.01 -30.77 -24.88
CA PRO A 257 54.43 -29.86 -23.81
C PRO A 257 55.90 -29.43 -23.93
N GLN A 258 56.17 -28.13 -23.81
CA GLN A 258 57.48 -27.62 -23.41
C GLN A 258 57.45 -27.25 -21.92
N GLU A 259 58.45 -27.71 -21.17
CA GLU A 259 58.65 -27.43 -19.75
C GLU A 259 58.95 -25.93 -19.51
N GLU A 260 58.10 -25.29 -18.71
CA GLU A 260 58.38 -24.01 -18.04
C GLU A 260 58.68 -24.24 -16.55
N PRO A 261 59.58 -23.44 -15.94
CA PRO A 261 60.11 -23.65 -14.59
C PRO A 261 59.10 -23.29 -13.48
N PRO A 262 59.28 -23.79 -12.25
CA PRO A 262 58.26 -23.72 -11.21
C PRO A 262 58.07 -22.30 -10.67
N ALA A 263 56.87 -21.75 -10.83
CA ALA A 263 56.41 -20.57 -10.11
C ALA A 263 55.92 -20.97 -8.72
N GLU A 264 56.32 -20.20 -7.71
CA GLU A 264 56.00 -20.37 -6.30
C GLU A 264 54.48 -20.37 -6.04
N PRO A 265 53.96 -21.22 -5.12
CA PRO A 265 52.54 -21.30 -4.86
C PRO A 265 52.05 -20.10 -4.04
N LEU A 266 51.14 -19.32 -4.63
CA LEU A 266 50.30 -18.39 -3.87
C LEU A 266 49.36 -19.17 -2.92
N PRO A 267 49.11 -18.68 -1.70
CA PRO A 267 48.36 -19.40 -0.69
C PRO A 267 46.89 -19.64 -1.09
N HIS A 268 46.48 -20.90 -1.08
CA HIS A 268 45.08 -21.31 -1.23
C HIS A 268 44.27 -20.97 0.03
N ARG A 269 43.10 -20.34 -0.13
CA ARG A 269 42.10 -20.22 0.94
C ARG A 269 41.45 -21.59 1.17
N VAL A 270 41.54 -22.07 2.40
CA VAL A 270 40.78 -23.22 2.91
C VAL A 270 39.36 -22.74 3.27
N PRO A 271 38.28 -23.41 2.83
CA PRO A 271 36.93 -23.11 3.31
C PRO A 271 36.81 -23.50 4.79
N GLY A 272 36.93 -22.50 5.65
CA GLY A 272 36.75 -22.60 7.10
C GLY A 272 35.41 -21.99 7.50
N THR A 273 34.62 -22.82 8.18
CA THR A 273 33.39 -22.60 8.93
C THR A 273 33.28 -21.18 9.54
N PHE A 274 32.32 -20.39 9.09
CA PHE A 274 31.81 -19.28 9.90
C PHE A 274 30.82 -19.88 10.89
N THR A 275 31.21 -19.99 12.15
CA THR A 275 30.29 -20.20 13.26
C THR A 275 29.47 -18.92 13.41
N PHE A 276 28.18 -18.98 13.14
CA PHE A 276 27.26 -17.97 13.63
C PHE A 276 27.10 -18.22 15.13
N GLU A 277 27.62 -17.32 15.96
CA GLU A 277 27.19 -17.25 17.36
C GLU A 277 25.74 -16.75 17.33
N GLU A 278 24.82 -17.60 17.82
CA GLU A 278 23.39 -17.32 17.84
C GLU A 278 23.12 -16.03 18.63
N PRO A 279 22.55 -14.98 18.02
CA PRO A 279 22.25 -13.77 18.76
C PRO A 279 21.21 -14.09 19.83
N ALA A 280 21.53 -13.78 21.07
CA ALA A 280 20.62 -13.90 22.20
C ALA A 280 19.28 -13.21 21.88
N ALA A 281 18.19 -13.91 22.17
CA ALA A 281 16.81 -13.45 21.95
C ALA A 281 16.61 -11.98 22.34
N PRO A 282 15.85 -11.18 21.55
CA PRO A 282 15.62 -9.78 21.88
C PRO A 282 14.88 -9.68 23.22
N ARG A 283 15.61 -9.23 24.24
CA ARG A 283 15.04 -8.74 25.49
C ARG A 283 14.62 -7.30 25.27
N GLY A 284 13.32 -7.04 25.40
CA GLY A 284 12.77 -5.72 25.62
C GLY A 284 12.02 -5.16 24.41
N ARG A 285 10.69 -5.25 24.48
CA ARG A 285 9.78 -4.32 23.80
C ARG A 285 10.26 -2.90 24.11
N ARG A 286 10.68 -2.15 23.09
CA ARG A 286 11.10 -0.75 23.26
C ARG A 286 9.82 0.04 23.54
N GLU A 287 9.50 0.24 24.82
CA GLU A 287 8.36 1.07 25.21
C GLU A 287 8.54 2.47 24.62
N LEU A 288 7.60 2.86 23.76
CA LEU A 288 7.46 4.25 23.34
C LEU A 288 7.16 5.09 24.59
N PRO A 289 7.71 6.32 24.69
CA PRO A 289 7.38 7.20 25.81
C PRO A 289 5.86 7.38 25.90
N ALA A 290 5.33 7.36 27.12
CA ALA A 290 3.89 7.48 27.38
C ALA A 290 3.31 8.69 26.62
N GLY A 291 2.40 8.42 25.68
CA GLY A 291 1.74 9.43 24.85
C GLY A 291 2.10 9.41 23.35
N VAL A 292 3.03 8.57 22.90
CA VAL A 292 3.33 8.38 21.47
C VAL A 292 2.86 6.98 21.04
N SER A 293 1.76 6.92 20.27
CA SER A 293 1.34 5.66 19.63
C SER A 293 2.31 5.31 18.50
N ALA A 294 2.58 4.02 18.27
CA ALA A 294 3.33 3.56 17.09
C ALA A 294 2.69 4.06 15.78
N LEU A 295 1.37 4.30 15.79
CA LEU A 295 0.65 4.90 14.67
C LEU A 295 0.88 6.41 14.50
N ALA A 296 1.32 7.13 15.54
CA ALA A 296 1.76 8.53 15.43
C ALA A 296 3.12 8.65 14.68
N VAL A 297 3.80 7.52 14.45
CA VAL A 297 5.03 7.39 13.67
C VAL A 297 4.72 6.96 12.22
N LEU A 298 3.45 6.90 11.80
CA LEU A 298 3.06 6.81 10.39
C LEU A 298 3.13 8.21 9.76
N PRO A 299 4.12 8.52 8.90
CA PRO A 299 4.14 9.77 8.15
C PRO A 299 3.15 9.62 6.99
N GLY A 300 2.10 10.43 7.00
CA GLY A 300 1.09 10.45 5.93
C GLY A 300 0.05 11.57 6.02
N ALA A 301 -0.07 12.26 7.16
CA ALA A 301 -1.05 13.34 7.30
C ALA A 301 -0.61 14.49 8.21
N ILE A 302 0.68 14.82 8.27
CA ILE A 302 1.14 16.08 8.87
C ILE A 302 2.04 16.81 7.87
N ASP A 303 1.47 17.13 6.71
CA ASP A 303 1.94 18.32 5.99
C ASP A 303 1.34 19.55 6.69
N LYS A 304 2.10 20.65 6.71
CA LYS A 304 1.93 21.77 7.65
C LYS A 304 0.68 22.60 7.36
N SER A 305 -0.50 22.12 7.75
CA SER A 305 -1.60 22.93 8.29
C SER A 305 -2.61 21.98 8.93
N PRO A 306 -2.76 21.97 10.27
CA PRO A 306 -3.77 21.14 10.91
C PRO A 306 -5.17 21.56 10.46
N ASP A 307 -6.01 20.57 10.14
CA ASP A 307 -7.43 20.77 9.86
C ASP A 307 -8.10 21.45 11.07
N ASP A 308 -8.56 22.69 10.89
CA ASP A 308 -9.24 23.49 11.91
C ASP A 308 -10.43 22.77 12.54
N SER A 309 -11.07 21.85 11.79
CA SER A 309 -12.18 21.05 12.28
C SER A 309 -11.72 19.92 13.21
N LEU A 310 -10.54 19.34 12.96
CA LEU A 310 -9.90 18.36 13.83
C LEU A 310 -9.41 19.03 15.12
N LEU A 311 -8.77 20.20 15.01
CA LEU A 311 -8.32 20.97 16.18
C LEU A 311 -9.48 21.41 17.07
N LYS A 312 -10.61 21.85 16.47
CA LYS A 312 -11.81 22.20 17.24
C LYS A 312 -12.40 20.98 17.96
N ARG A 313 -12.41 19.81 17.34
CA ARG A 313 -12.88 18.56 17.96
C ARG A 313 -11.98 18.09 19.10
N ILE A 314 -10.66 18.10 18.90
CA ILE A 314 -9.70 17.74 19.96
C ILE A 314 -9.79 18.73 21.12
N ARG A 315 -9.92 20.04 20.85
CA ARG A 315 -10.09 21.05 21.89
C ARG A 315 -11.38 20.86 22.70
N ALA A 316 -12.49 20.57 22.03
CA ALA A 316 -13.76 20.31 22.70
C ALA A 316 -13.70 19.05 23.59
N ALA A 317 -13.06 17.98 23.10
CA ALA A 317 -12.87 16.76 23.87
C ALA A 317 -12.00 16.96 25.12
N LEU A 318 -10.91 17.75 25.00
CA LEU A 318 -10.04 18.07 26.14
C LEU A 318 -10.70 19.00 27.17
N GLN A 319 -11.58 19.90 26.73
CA GLN A 319 -12.35 20.77 27.64
C GLN A 319 -13.44 20.01 28.40
N ALA A 320 -13.98 18.93 27.83
CA ALA A 320 -14.97 18.07 28.49
C ALA A 320 -14.37 17.13 29.55
N LEU A 321 -13.03 17.03 29.62
CA LEU A 321 -12.29 16.23 30.60
C LEU A 321 -11.84 17.05 31.84
N ARG A 322 -12.25 18.31 31.95
CA ARG A 322 -12.07 19.18 33.12
C ARG A 322 -13.40 19.46 33.80
#